data_AF-A0A2N8HE11-F1
#
_entry.id   AF-A0A2N8HE11-F1
#
_cell.length_a   1.000
_cell.length_b   1.000
_cell.length_c   1.000
_cell.angle_alpha   90.00
_cell.angle_beta   90.00
_cell.angle_gamma   90.00
#
_symmetry.space_group_name_H-M   'P 1'
#
loop_
_entity.id
_entity.type
_entity.pdbx_description
1 polymer ?
#
loop_
_entity_poly.entity_id
_entity_poly.type
_entity_poly.pdbx_seq_one_letter_code
_entity_poly.pdbx_strand_id
1 'polypeptide(L)'
;MTSSPLRQFFPALGVVVLLGLFLYRMTAGTPPAQEISRPASAEQSADVPTVITVRCAHRPEFLSISHGGRVLWQSSTPGLHEEVECGLPLKNGSVTLTVSARWPEDTPDTPVTLELEPEGREAASVTRWSFGPSLNDSYSFSWK
;
A
#
# COMPACT_ATOMS: atom_id res chain seq x y z
N MET A 1 -22.59 -6.98 67.97
CA MET A 1 -22.28 -7.10 66.53
C MET A 1 -21.84 -5.72 66.04
N THR A 2 -20.53 -5.47 65.96
CA THR A 2 -19.98 -4.18 65.48
C THR A 2 -19.25 -4.44 64.17
N SER A 3 -19.95 -4.27 63.05
CA SER A 3 -19.31 -4.28 61.73
C SER A 3 -18.57 -2.96 61.53
N SER A 4 -17.24 -3.00 61.53
CA SER A 4 -16.40 -1.83 61.28
C SER A 4 -16.62 -1.34 59.84
N PRO A 5 -16.97 -0.04 59.63
CA PRO A 5 -17.26 0.51 58.31
C PRO A 5 -16.07 0.41 57.35
N LEU A 6 -14.82 0.31 57.86
CA LEU A 6 -13.63 0.08 57.03
C LEU A 6 -13.72 -1.18 56.17
N ARG A 7 -14.41 -2.22 56.62
CA ARG A 7 -14.45 -3.53 55.95
C ARG A 7 -15.27 -3.54 54.65
N GLN A 8 -16.18 -2.57 54.46
CA GLN A 8 -16.98 -2.41 53.23
C GLN A 8 -16.32 -1.49 52.20
N PHE A 9 -15.40 -0.61 52.61
CA PHE A 9 -14.70 0.29 51.69
C PHE A 9 -13.70 -0.44 50.79
N PHE A 10 -12.96 -1.43 51.33
CA PHE A 10 -11.97 -2.18 50.56
C PHE A 10 -12.53 -2.96 49.35
N PRO A 11 -13.64 -3.72 49.46
CA PRO A 11 -14.18 -4.41 48.28
C PRO A 11 -14.73 -3.44 47.24
N ALA A 12 -15.39 -2.34 47.65
CA ALA A 12 -15.89 -1.34 46.72
C ALA A 12 -14.75 -0.61 45.98
N LEU A 13 -13.68 -0.24 46.69
CA LEU A 13 -12.48 0.35 46.09
C LEU A 13 -11.81 -0.63 45.11
N GLY A 14 -11.73 -1.91 45.47
CA GLY A 14 -11.19 -2.95 44.60
C GLY A 14 -11.95 -3.09 43.28
N VAL A 15 -13.28 -3.05 43.32
CA VAL A 15 -14.13 -3.13 42.12
C VAL A 15 -13.93 -1.90 41.22
N VAL A 16 -13.85 -0.70 41.80
CA VAL A 16 -13.62 0.55 41.04
C VAL A 16 -12.24 0.54 40.37
N VAL A 17 -11.20 0.07 41.07
CA VAL A 17 -9.84 -0.03 40.52
C VAL A 17 -9.77 -1.05 39.40
N LEU A 18 -10.38 -2.22 39.55
CA LEU A 18 -10.42 -3.25 38.50
C LEU A 18 -11.20 -2.78 37.27
N LEU A 19 -12.33 -2.10 37.46
CA LEU A 19 -13.11 -1.53 36.36
C LEU A 19 -12.33 -0.43 35.63
N GLY A 20 -11.64 0.44 36.36
CA GLY A 20 -10.78 1.46 35.78
C GLY A 20 -9.62 0.88 34.97
N LEU A 21 -9.00 -0.19 35.46
CA LEU A 21 -7.92 -0.88 34.74
C LEU A 21 -8.43 -1.56 33.46
N PHE A 22 -9.61 -2.19 33.51
CA PHE A 22 -10.24 -2.82 32.36
C PHE A 22 -10.61 -1.79 31.29
N LEU A 23 -11.21 -0.68 31.69
CA LEU A 23 -11.52 0.43 30.78
C LEU A 23 -10.24 1.03 30.20
N TYR A 24 -9.19 1.24 31.00
CA TYR A 24 -7.90 1.71 30.51
C TYR A 24 -7.30 0.76 29.47
N ARG A 25 -7.42 -0.56 29.63
CA ARG A 25 -6.94 -1.53 28.63
C ARG A 25 -7.76 -1.54 27.34
N MET A 26 -9.05 -1.22 27.42
CA MET A 26 -9.89 -1.05 26.23
C MET A 26 -9.71 0.31 25.54
N THR A 27 -9.40 1.37 26.29
CA THR A 27 -9.28 2.74 25.76
C THR A 27 -7.85 3.21 25.51
N ALA A 28 -6.85 2.52 26.04
CA ALA A 28 -5.46 2.68 25.65
C ALA A 28 -5.28 2.12 24.24
N GLY A 29 -5.78 2.87 23.25
CA GLY A 29 -5.26 2.82 21.90
C GLY A 29 -3.74 2.90 21.98
N THR A 30 -3.09 2.09 21.15
CA THR A 30 -1.63 2.00 20.98
C THR A 30 -0.95 3.34 21.30
N PRO A 31 0.01 3.37 22.25
CA PRO A 31 0.69 4.62 22.58
C PRO A 31 1.26 5.22 21.28
N PRO A 32 1.06 6.52 21.02
CA PRO A 32 1.65 7.14 19.85
C PRO A 32 3.16 6.95 19.97
N ALA A 33 3.72 6.20 19.02
CA ALA A 33 5.15 6.07 18.88
C ALA A 33 5.73 7.48 18.82
N GLN A 34 6.56 7.78 19.81
CA GLN A 34 7.32 9.00 19.99
C GLN A 34 7.83 9.50 18.62
N GLU A 35 7.32 10.65 18.18
CA GLU A 35 7.74 11.34 16.97
C GLU A 35 9.22 11.67 17.06
N ILE A 36 10.05 10.76 16.56
CA ILE A 36 11.36 11.13 16.06
C ILE A 36 11.08 11.82 14.73
N SER A 37 11.43 13.10 14.66
CA SER A 37 11.28 14.00 13.52
C SER A 37 11.56 13.29 12.19
N ARG A 38 10.50 12.89 11.50
CA ARG A 38 10.56 12.54 10.09
C ARG A 38 10.74 13.87 9.35
N PRO A 39 11.77 14.04 8.49
CA PRO A 39 11.85 15.24 7.68
C PRO A 39 10.54 15.35 6.90
N ALA A 40 10.00 16.57 6.86
CA ALA A 40 8.75 16.97 6.22
C ALA A 40 8.35 15.97 5.14
N SER A 41 7.33 15.16 5.44
CA SER A 41 6.71 14.32 4.42
C SER A 41 6.17 15.30 3.39
N ALA A 42 6.84 15.33 2.25
CA ALA A 42 6.40 16.03 1.06
C ALA A 42 4.89 15.82 0.92
N GLU A 43 4.18 16.92 0.71
CA GLU A 43 2.78 17.03 0.33
C GLU A 43 2.23 15.66 -0.09
N GLN A 44 1.46 15.04 0.80
CA GLN A 44 0.60 13.93 0.40
C GLN A 44 -0.48 14.55 -0.50
N SER A 45 -0.13 14.72 -1.78
CA SER A 45 -1.13 14.79 -2.84
C SER A 45 -2.09 13.64 -2.59
N ALA A 46 -3.38 13.93 -2.48
CA ALA A 46 -4.39 12.90 -2.34
C ALA A 46 -4.23 11.90 -3.50
N ASP A 47 -4.13 10.61 -3.16
CA ASP A 47 -4.04 9.55 -4.16
C ASP A 47 -5.24 9.65 -5.11
N VAL A 48 -4.99 9.68 -6.42
CA VAL A 48 -6.05 9.78 -7.44
C VAL A 48 -6.51 8.38 -7.80
N PRO A 49 -7.82 8.05 -7.69
CA PRO A 49 -8.35 6.76 -8.13
C PRO A 49 -7.95 6.48 -9.58
N THR A 50 -7.35 5.32 -9.82
CA THR A 50 -6.78 4.96 -11.12
C THR A 50 -6.98 3.48 -11.39
N VAL A 51 -7.38 3.15 -12.61
CA VAL A 51 -7.30 1.79 -13.14
C VAL A 51 -5.93 1.59 -13.78
N ILE A 52 -5.21 0.57 -13.32
CA ILE A 52 -3.94 0.14 -13.90
C ILE A 52 -4.19 -1.13 -14.70
N THR A 53 -3.89 -1.08 -15.99
CA THR A 53 -3.97 -2.24 -16.88
C THR A 53 -2.56 -2.67 -17.26
N VAL A 54 -2.19 -3.90 -16.92
CA VAL A 54 -0.92 -4.51 -17.33
C VAL A 54 -1.18 -5.58 -18.38
N ARG A 55 -0.41 -5.53 -19.47
CA ARG A 55 -0.43 -6.53 -20.53
C ARG A 55 0.97 -7.09 -20.76
N CYS A 56 1.09 -8.41 -20.70
CA CYS A 56 2.32 -9.15 -20.96
C CYS A 56 2.08 -10.10 -22.14
N ALA A 57 3.07 -10.24 -23.03
CA ALA A 57 2.97 -11.22 -24.12
C ALA A 57 3.16 -12.67 -23.65
N HIS A 58 3.94 -12.87 -22.58
CA HIS A 58 4.16 -14.16 -21.92
C HIS A 58 3.77 -14.07 -20.44
N ARG A 59 3.29 -15.17 -19.88
CA ARG A 59 2.79 -15.20 -18.50
C ARG A 59 3.97 -15.05 -17.52
N PRO A 60 4.00 -14.00 -16.69
CA PRO A 60 5.00 -13.89 -15.64
C PRO A 60 4.72 -14.88 -14.50
N GLU A 61 5.77 -15.29 -13.79
CA GLU A 61 5.67 -15.96 -12.48
C GLU A 61 5.48 -14.93 -11.35
N PHE A 62 5.93 -13.69 -11.58
CA PHE A 62 5.79 -12.62 -10.62
C PHE A 62 5.64 -11.29 -11.34
N LEU A 63 4.78 -10.42 -10.82
CA LEU A 63 4.62 -9.06 -11.29
C LEU A 63 4.35 -8.15 -10.09
N SER A 64 5.01 -7.00 -10.04
CA SER A 64 4.84 -5.97 -9.01
C SER A 64 4.90 -4.59 -9.64
N ILE A 65 4.01 -3.72 -9.19
CA ILE A 65 3.91 -2.32 -9.58
C ILE A 65 4.07 -1.48 -8.32
N SER A 66 5.05 -0.59 -8.31
CA SER A 66 5.39 0.19 -7.14
C SER A 66 5.70 1.65 -7.49
N HIS A 67 5.56 2.54 -6.51
CA HIS A 67 5.91 3.95 -6.63
C HIS A 67 6.73 4.36 -5.40
N GLY A 68 7.98 4.78 -5.62
CA GLY A 68 8.85 5.30 -4.54
C GLY A 68 8.98 4.36 -3.34
N GLY A 69 8.99 3.04 -3.57
CA GLY A 69 9.07 2.00 -2.54
C GLY A 69 7.73 1.55 -1.95
N ARG A 70 6.61 2.21 -2.26
CA ARG A 70 5.26 1.72 -1.94
C ARG A 70 4.79 0.76 -3.03
N VAL A 71 4.49 -0.48 -2.69
CA VAL A 71 3.84 -1.43 -3.61
C VAL A 71 2.38 -1.01 -3.77
N LEU A 72 1.98 -0.77 -5.02
CA LEU A 72 0.58 -0.47 -5.37
C LEU A 72 -0.19 -1.77 -5.62
N TRP A 73 0.47 -2.72 -6.28
CA TRP A 73 -0.09 -4.04 -6.54
C TRP A 73 1.04 -5.05 -6.81
N GLN A 74 0.81 -6.31 -6.45
CA GLN A 74 1.70 -7.43 -6.77
C GLN A 74 0.92 -8.74 -6.89
N SER A 75 1.42 -9.64 -7.72
CA SER A 75 0.89 -10.99 -7.85
C SER A 75 2.03 -12.00 -8.06
N SER A 76 1.88 -13.18 -7.45
CA SER A 76 2.78 -14.33 -7.62
C SER A 76 2.24 -15.34 -8.64
N THR A 77 1.09 -15.07 -9.26
CA THR A 77 0.51 -15.88 -10.33
C THR A 77 -0.22 -15.00 -11.35
N PRO A 78 0.39 -13.90 -11.84
CA PRO A 78 -0.30 -12.96 -12.72
C PRO A 78 -0.75 -13.64 -14.02
N GLY A 79 -1.84 -13.14 -14.60
CA GLY A 79 -2.28 -13.44 -15.94
C GLY A 79 -1.47 -12.69 -17.00
N LEU A 80 -1.89 -12.82 -18.26
CA LEU A 80 -1.36 -12.03 -19.38
C LEU A 80 -1.95 -10.62 -19.43
N HIS A 81 -3.10 -10.44 -18.80
CA HIS A 81 -3.83 -9.19 -18.72
C HIS A 81 -4.38 -9.09 -17.30
N GLU A 82 -4.00 -8.03 -16.60
CA GLU A 82 -4.43 -7.72 -15.24
C GLU A 82 -4.95 -6.29 -15.21
N GLU A 83 -6.08 -6.09 -14.55
CA GLU A 83 -6.71 -4.78 -14.34
C GLU A 83 -6.87 -4.59 -12.83
N VAL A 84 -6.37 -3.47 -12.32
CA VAL A 84 -6.29 -3.22 -10.88
C VAL A 84 -6.66 -1.78 -10.57
N GLU A 85 -7.62 -1.60 -9.68
CA GLU A 85 -7.95 -0.30 -9.11
C GLU A 85 -7.01 0.04 -7.95
N CYS A 86 -6.39 1.22 -7.99
CA CYS A 86 -5.58 1.72 -6.88
C CYS A 86 -5.57 3.25 -6.80
N GLY A 87 -5.07 3.78 -5.69
CA GLY A 87 -4.80 5.19 -5.52
C GLY A 87 -3.41 5.54 -6.05
N LEU A 88 -3.33 6.40 -7.07
CA LEU A 88 -2.09 6.81 -7.71
C LEU A 88 -1.58 8.15 -7.14
N PRO A 89 -0.35 8.20 -6.58
CA PRO A 89 0.20 9.42 -5.99
C PRO A 89 0.74 10.37 -7.08
N LEU A 90 -0.16 11.05 -7.80
CA LEU A 90 0.22 12.02 -8.82
C LEU A 90 0.91 13.25 -8.20
N LYS A 91 2.09 13.60 -8.71
CA LYS A 91 2.81 14.83 -8.38
C LYS A 91 2.84 15.73 -9.58
N ASN A 92 2.24 16.92 -9.48
CA ASN A 92 2.13 17.88 -10.58
C ASN A 92 1.56 17.25 -11.88
N GLY A 93 0.57 16.36 -11.76
CA GLY A 93 0.00 15.65 -12.92
C GLY A 93 0.95 14.63 -13.56
N SER A 94 1.98 14.17 -12.85
CA SER A 94 2.93 13.17 -13.34
C SER A 94 3.20 12.08 -12.30
N VAL A 95 3.66 10.93 -12.77
CA VAL A 95 4.03 9.78 -11.92
C VAL A 95 5.05 8.90 -12.61
N THR A 96 5.93 8.29 -11.81
CA THR A 96 6.86 7.27 -12.28
C THR A 96 6.66 6.00 -11.46
N LEU A 97 6.23 4.94 -12.13
CA LEU A 97 6.04 3.62 -11.54
C LEU A 97 7.24 2.73 -11.85
N THR A 98 7.64 1.91 -10.89
CA THR A 98 8.59 0.82 -11.09
C THR A 98 7.83 -0.48 -11.26
N VAL A 99 7.97 -1.11 -12.41
CA VAL A 99 7.40 -2.42 -12.72
C VAL A 99 8.51 -3.46 -12.62
N SER A 100 8.28 -4.47 -11.81
CA SER A 100 9.15 -5.63 -11.69
C SER A 100 8.41 -6.88 -12.13
N ALA A 101 8.96 -7.62 -13.08
CA ALA A 101 8.39 -8.87 -13.56
C ALA A 101 9.47 -9.95 -13.66
N ARG A 102 9.06 -11.21 -13.46
CA ARG A 102 9.92 -12.38 -13.68
C ARG A 102 9.15 -13.42 -14.47
N TRP A 103 9.84 -14.08 -15.39
CA TRP A 103 9.34 -15.14 -16.23
C TRP A 103 10.20 -16.41 -16.07
N PRO A 104 9.72 -17.57 -16.54
CA PRO A 104 10.56 -18.77 -16.65
C PRO A 104 11.83 -18.50 -17.47
N GLU A 105 12.93 -19.21 -17.16
CA GLU A 105 14.26 -18.97 -17.74
C GLU A 105 14.30 -18.95 -19.27
N ASP A 106 13.50 -19.80 -19.93
CA ASP A 106 13.46 -19.93 -21.39
C ASP A 106 12.52 -18.94 -22.10
N THR A 107 11.97 -17.96 -21.37
CA THR A 107 11.08 -16.97 -21.97
C THR A 107 11.89 -16.00 -22.83
N PRO A 108 11.52 -15.79 -24.11
CA PRO A 108 12.21 -14.83 -24.96
C PRO A 108 11.99 -13.40 -24.47
N ASP A 109 12.79 -12.48 -25.01
CA ASP A 109 12.58 -11.04 -24.82
C ASP A 109 11.12 -10.68 -25.09
N THR A 110 10.45 -10.10 -24.10
CA THR A 110 9.00 -9.94 -24.12
C THR A 110 8.60 -8.54 -23.70
N PRO A 111 7.62 -7.92 -24.39
CA PRO A 111 7.12 -6.61 -24.00
C PRO A 111 6.19 -6.71 -22.79
N VAL A 112 6.21 -5.65 -21.98
CA VAL A 112 5.25 -5.36 -20.92
C VAL A 112 4.70 -3.96 -21.14
N THR A 113 3.39 -3.89 -21.37
CA THR A 113 2.65 -2.65 -21.53
C THR A 113 1.91 -2.33 -20.24
N LEU A 114 2.10 -1.11 -19.76
CA LEU A 114 1.40 -0.55 -18.61
C LEU A 114 0.54 0.61 -19.10
N GLU A 115 -0.74 0.56 -18.81
CA GLU A 115 -1.72 1.60 -19.11
C GLU A 115 -2.34 2.09 -17.81
N LEU A 116 -2.49 3.41 -17.70
CA LEU A 116 -3.03 4.08 -16.54
C LEU A 116 -4.22 4.93 -16.97
N GLU A 117 -5.34 4.78 -16.27
CA GLU A 117 -6.55 5.57 -16.44
C GLU A 117 -6.89 6.27 -15.11
N PRO A 118 -6.30 7.43 -14.82
CA PRO A 118 -6.61 8.19 -13.62
C PRO A 118 -7.97 8.89 -13.76
N GLU A 119 -8.72 8.98 -12.68
CA GLU A 119 -9.99 9.70 -12.65
C GLU A 119 -9.83 11.15 -13.16
N GLY A 120 -10.67 11.53 -14.11
CA GLY A 120 -10.66 12.87 -14.72
C GLY A 120 -9.51 13.14 -15.70
N ARG A 121 -8.74 12.12 -16.11
CA ARG A 121 -7.64 12.22 -17.08
C ARG A 121 -7.79 11.18 -18.19
N GLU A 122 -7.20 11.45 -19.35
CA GLU A 122 -7.17 10.47 -20.45
C GLU A 122 -6.26 9.28 -20.11
N ALA A 123 -6.60 8.11 -20.65
CA ALA A 123 -5.76 6.93 -20.57
C ALA A 123 -4.38 7.19 -21.20
N ALA A 124 -3.32 6.72 -20.54
CA ALA A 124 -1.96 6.81 -21.05
C ALA A 124 -1.28 5.44 -20.97
N SER A 125 -0.58 5.05 -22.03
CA SER A 125 0.03 3.72 -22.17
C SER A 125 1.51 3.80 -22.51
N VAL A 126 2.31 2.94 -21.88
CA VAL A 126 3.76 2.85 -22.08
C VAL A 126 4.17 1.38 -22.14
N THR A 127 5.02 1.04 -23.11
CA THR A 127 5.60 -0.30 -23.26
C THR A 127 7.10 -0.28 -22.97
N ARG A 128 7.59 -1.31 -22.27
CA ARG A 128 9.01 -1.64 -22.11
C ARG A 128 9.26 -3.09 -22.47
N TRP A 129 10.51 -3.41 -22.78
CA TRP A 129 10.95 -4.75 -23.16
C TRP A 129 11.78 -5.36 -22.03
N SER A 130 11.48 -6.61 -21.69
CA SER A 130 12.43 -7.43 -20.92
C SER A 130 13.50 -7.96 -21.87
N PHE A 131 14.71 -8.10 -21.34
CA PHE A 131 15.81 -8.78 -22.01
C PHE A 131 16.19 -9.97 -21.14
N GLY A 132 15.78 -11.18 -21.53
CA GLY A 132 15.82 -12.38 -20.70
C GLY A 132 14.66 -12.49 -19.68
N PRO A 133 14.82 -13.29 -18.59
CA PRO A 133 13.71 -13.77 -17.76
C PRO A 133 13.22 -12.77 -16.71
N SER A 134 13.65 -11.50 -16.77
CA SER A 134 13.23 -10.50 -15.79
C SER A 134 13.17 -9.10 -16.38
N LEU A 135 12.32 -8.27 -15.77
CA LEU A 135 12.20 -6.85 -16.02
C LEU A 135 12.21 -6.13 -14.68
N ASN A 136 12.99 -5.07 -14.56
CA ASN A 136 12.86 -4.07 -13.52
C ASN A 136 13.08 -2.70 -14.18
N ASP A 137 12.00 -2.00 -14.48
CA ASP A 137 12.07 -0.78 -15.28
C ASP A 137 11.07 0.27 -14.78
N SER A 138 11.33 1.52 -15.16
CA SER A 138 10.54 2.69 -14.81
C SER A 138 9.62 3.13 -15.96
N TYR A 139 8.36 3.33 -15.61
CA TYR A 139 7.28 3.76 -16.49
C TYR A 139 6.83 5.15 -16.04
N SER A 140 7.09 6.16 -16.85
CA SER A 140 6.76 7.56 -16.55
C SER A 140 5.57 8.03 -17.37
N PHE A 141 4.63 8.68 -16.69
CA PHE A 141 3.42 9.24 -17.28
C PHE A 141 3.26 10.68 -16.85
N SER A 142 2.73 11.50 -17.75
CA SER A 142 2.45 12.91 -17.51
C SER A 142 1.18 13.29 -18.24
N TRP A 143 0.28 13.94 -17.53
CA TRP A 143 -0.96 14.47 -18.06
C TRP A 143 -0.91 16.00 -17.96
N LYS A 144 -1.43 16.68 -18.99
CA LYS A 144 -1.53 18.14 -19.00
C LYS A 144 -2.62 18.64 -18.05
#